data_AF-A5FJ17-F1
#
_entry.id   AF-A5FJ17-F1
#
_cell.length_a   1.000
_cell.length_b   1.000
_cell.length_c   1.000
_cell.angle_alpha   90.00
_cell.angle_beta   90.00
_cell.angle_gamma   90.00
#
_symmetry.space_group_name_H-M   'P 1'
#
loop_
_entity.id
_entity.type
_entity.pdbx_description
1 polymer ?
#
loop_
_entity_poly.entity_id
_entity_poly.type
_entity_poly.pdbx_seq_one_letter_code
_entity_poly.pdbx_strand_id
1 'polypeptide(L)'
;MRKLYFLLAVCIFISCKKEEPKIVPIVKKAPAIILTDERTVEVDTALLSTFKSETLKQFYTASENKTVWGNLKKRTYVLSQLEKSEELGLDPEDYKAAQLKKFENRIGKLNDSELATYDILLTYNFEKYLNHLYKGKLDPKKLYTDWDLDEKTFDVNNVLIKAFNKNKLDSIVDNIQPKSETYKQLLQSLQIINSFPDEDIQAIENVKKITLKDTNNALINIKKKLLFWKDMSGKDSLTDKYDEKTFEAVKKFQARHGLADDGVIGIGTISALNYSKERRKQQIIANLERWRWYPTELAENYFIINIPDYSLHVVENQDTTLVRNIVVGTSSRKTPIITSVLKTVVFNPTWTVPPTILKEDVVPAMKRNRNYLAKKNITIYDTSGKVVEPSAWNENKPNNYRYVQSPGYNNSLGLMKILFPNHHSVYLHDTNHRNYFVRNNRSLSSGCVRVENPLELAEHILNDSIRFSKVKIDTIIASKKTMSFKITKKYALYQWYWTAWSKKNQLIFRADIYNLDSDLYSKLRH
;
A
#
# COMPACT_ATOMS: atom_id res chain seq x y z
N MET A 1 -79.55 -5.14 17.19
CA MET A 1 -78.44 -4.68 18.06
C MET A 1 -77.19 -4.54 17.21
N ARG A 2 -76.60 -3.33 17.20
CA ARG A 2 -75.56 -2.86 16.26
C ARG A 2 -74.21 -3.58 16.48
N LYS A 3 -73.59 -4.05 15.40
CA LYS A 3 -72.20 -4.54 15.37
C LYS A 3 -71.25 -3.34 15.35
N LEU A 4 -70.42 -3.19 16.38
CA LEU A 4 -69.36 -2.18 16.45
C LEU A 4 -68.08 -2.81 15.86
N TYR A 5 -67.61 -2.29 14.72
CA TYR A 5 -66.31 -2.63 14.16
C TYR A 5 -65.26 -1.68 14.76
N PHE A 6 -64.30 -2.21 15.51
CA PHE A 6 -63.13 -1.45 15.96
C PHE A 6 -62.12 -1.35 14.82
N LEU A 7 -61.92 -0.14 14.30
CA LEU A 7 -60.90 0.19 13.31
C LEU A 7 -59.56 0.35 14.04
N LEU A 8 -58.61 -0.55 13.79
CA LEU A 8 -57.25 -0.47 14.32
C LEU A 8 -56.45 0.54 13.48
N ALA A 9 -56.15 1.71 14.04
CA ALA A 9 -55.29 2.70 13.40
C ALA A 9 -53.82 2.22 13.45
N VAL A 10 -53.26 1.91 12.28
CA VAL A 10 -51.84 1.58 12.11
C VAL A 10 -51.05 2.88 12.02
N CYS A 11 -50.36 3.26 13.09
CA CYS A 11 -49.39 4.36 13.07
C CYS A 11 -48.09 3.89 12.40
N ILE A 12 -47.87 4.29 11.15
CA ILE A 12 -46.60 4.12 10.44
C ILE A 12 -45.65 5.24 10.89
N PHE A 13 -44.64 4.90 11.72
CA PHE A 13 -43.53 5.81 11.98
C PHE A 13 -42.57 5.80 10.79
N ILE A 14 -42.72 6.79 9.90
CA ILE A 14 -41.73 7.09 8.87
C ILE A 14 -40.54 7.76 9.55
N SER A 15 -39.47 7.00 9.79
CA SER A 15 -38.18 7.56 10.22
C SER A 15 -37.54 8.26 9.02
N CYS A 16 -37.66 9.59 8.96
CA CYS A 16 -36.89 10.42 8.05
C CYS A 16 -35.40 10.30 8.42
N LYS A 17 -34.62 9.57 7.61
CA LYS A 17 -33.15 9.74 7.60
C LYS A 17 -32.87 11.20 7.26
N LYS A 18 -32.31 11.93 8.21
CA LYS A 18 -31.77 13.28 7.98
C LYS A 18 -30.62 13.10 6.99
N GLU A 19 -30.84 13.39 5.72
CA GLU A 19 -29.76 13.49 4.75
C GLU A 19 -28.82 14.59 5.25
N GLU A 20 -27.57 14.23 5.54
CA GLU A 20 -26.53 15.23 5.72
C GLU A 20 -26.44 16.02 4.40
N PRO A 21 -26.50 17.36 4.45
CA PRO A 21 -26.40 18.15 3.24
C PRO A 21 -25.07 17.81 2.56
N LYS A 22 -25.13 17.30 1.33
CA LYS A 22 -23.96 17.19 0.47
C LYS A 22 -23.34 18.57 0.42
N ILE A 23 -22.14 18.71 1.00
CA ILE A 23 -21.33 19.91 0.85
C ILE A 23 -21.08 20.02 -0.65
N VAL A 24 -21.79 20.93 -1.32
CA VAL A 24 -21.46 21.33 -2.68
C VAL A 24 -20.04 21.89 -2.58
N PRO A 25 -19.05 21.31 -3.26
CA PRO A 25 -17.70 21.83 -3.18
C PRO A 25 -17.74 23.29 -3.66
N ILE A 26 -17.32 24.20 -2.79
CA ILE A 26 -17.09 25.60 -3.19
C ILE A 26 -16.05 25.53 -4.31
N VAL A 27 -16.47 25.75 -5.55
CA VAL A 27 -15.56 25.87 -6.69
C VAL A 27 -14.73 27.12 -6.42
N LYS A 28 -13.53 26.94 -5.87
CA LYS A 28 -12.57 28.04 -5.75
C LYS A 28 -12.26 28.52 -7.16
N LYS A 29 -12.65 29.75 -7.47
CA LYS A 29 -12.33 30.36 -8.76
C LYS A 29 -10.82 30.30 -8.96
N ALA A 30 -10.39 29.70 -10.06
CA ALA A 30 -8.98 29.64 -10.42
C ALA A 30 -8.40 31.06 -10.52
N PRO A 31 -7.13 31.29 -10.11
CA PRO A 31 -6.49 32.58 -10.29
C PRO A 31 -6.38 32.93 -11.79
N ALA A 32 -6.37 34.21 -12.13
CA ALA A 32 -6.15 34.65 -13.51
C ALA A 32 -4.74 34.27 -13.99
N ILE A 33 -4.61 33.89 -15.26
CA ILE A 33 -3.33 33.61 -15.91
C ILE A 33 -2.74 34.92 -16.40
N ILE A 34 -1.49 35.20 -16.03
CA ILE A 34 -0.78 36.39 -16.48
C ILE A 34 0.01 36.00 -17.74
N LEU A 35 -0.57 36.30 -18.90
CA LEU A 35 0.07 36.04 -20.20
C LEU A 35 1.22 37.03 -20.41
N THR A 36 2.37 36.49 -20.79
CA THR A 36 3.59 37.26 -21.11
C THR A 36 4.03 37.04 -22.56
N ASP A 37 3.19 36.39 -23.36
CA ASP A 37 3.52 35.96 -24.70
C ASP A 37 3.29 37.08 -25.71
N GLU A 38 4.22 37.26 -26.64
CA GLU A 38 4.16 38.32 -27.65
C GLU A 38 3.03 38.10 -28.67
N ARG A 39 2.63 36.84 -28.89
CA ARG A 39 1.49 36.45 -29.74
C ARG A 39 0.60 35.48 -28.97
N THR A 40 -0.70 35.78 -28.97
CA THR A 40 -1.75 34.91 -28.46
C THR A 40 -2.82 34.70 -29.54
N VAL A 41 -3.47 33.55 -29.52
CA VAL A 41 -4.57 33.20 -30.43
C VAL A 41 -5.81 32.89 -29.60
N GLU A 42 -6.98 33.26 -30.10
CA GLU A 42 -8.26 32.92 -29.49
C GLU A 42 -8.52 31.41 -29.57
N VAL A 43 -8.98 30.83 -28.47
CA VAL A 43 -9.28 29.42 -28.31
C VAL A 43 -10.78 29.21 -28.45
N ASP A 44 -11.17 28.39 -29.43
CA ASP A 44 -12.57 28.06 -29.65
C ASP A 44 -13.14 27.25 -28.47
N THR A 45 -14.11 27.84 -27.77
CA THR A 45 -14.81 27.19 -26.66
C THR A 45 -15.57 25.92 -27.07
N ALA A 46 -15.98 25.80 -28.33
CA ALA A 46 -16.59 24.58 -28.85
C ALA A 46 -15.56 23.43 -28.89
N LEU A 47 -14.30 23.71 -29.27
CA LEU A 47 -13.21 22.73 -29.25
C LEU A 47 -12.91 22.27 -27.81
N LEU A 48 -12.87 23.19 -26.83
CA LEU A 48 -12.68 22.85 -25.41
C LEU A 48 -13.74 21.89 -24.89
N SER A 49 -14.99 22.03 -25.35
CA SER A 49 -16.11 21.18 -24.92
C SER A 49 -15.93 19.71 -25.33
N THR A 50 -15.20 19.43 -26.41
CA THR A 50 -14.98 18.06 -26.91
C THR A 50 -14.16 17.18 -25.97
N PHE A 51 -13.31 17.79 -25.13
CA PHE A 51 -12.48 17.08 -24.14
C PHE A 51 -13.26 16.60 -22.91
N LYS A 52 -14.50 17.08 -22.72
CA LYS A 52 -15.34 16.79 -21.54
C LYS A 52 -14.59 17.01 -20.20
N SER A 53 -13.68 17.97 -20.16
CA SER A 53 -12.86 18.30 -19.00
C SER A 53 -13.26 19.67 -18.45
N GLU A 54 -13.76 19.70 -17.23
CA GLU A 54 -14.15 20.94 -16.56
C GLU A 54 -12.92 21.75 -16.10
N THR A 55 -11.83 21.08 -15.69
CA THR A 55 -10.58 21.76 -15.33
C THR A 55 -9.99 22.49 -16.53
N LEU A 56 -9.99 21.86 -17.70
CA LEU A 56 -9.49 22.46 -18.94
C LEU A 56 -10.28 23.74 -19.31
N LYS A 57 -11.61 23.69 -19.23
CA LYS A 57 -12.46 24.87 -19.48
C LYS A 57 -12.15 26.00 -18.50
N GLN A 58 -12.00 25.68 -17.21
CA GLN A 58 -11.67 26.66 -16.18
C GLN A 58 -10.27 27.26 -16.39
N PHE A 59 -9.31 26.47 -16.86
CA PHE A 59 -7.96 26.94 -17.18
C PHE A 59 -8.00 28.00 -18.30
N TYR A 60 -8.68 27.73 -19.41
CA TYR A 60 -8.79 28.70 -20.51
C TYR A 60 -9.71 29.89 -20.18
N THR A 61 -10.73 29.69 -19.34
CA THR A 61 -11.49 30.84 -18.79
C THR A 61 -10.56 31.78 -18.02
N ALA A 62 -9.57 31.23 -17.29
CA ALA A 62 -8.58 32.03 -16.56
C ALA A 62 -7.54 32.72 -17.46
N SER A 63 -7.39 32.30 -18.73
CA SER A 63 -6.58 32.99 -19.75
C SER A 63 -7.42 33.85 -20.71
N GLU A 64 -8.68 34.14 -20.38
CA GLU A 64 -9.61 34.86 -21.26
C GLU A 64 -9.78 34.19 -22.64
N ASN A 65 -9.78 32.85 -22.66
CA ASN A 65 -9.83 32.01 -23.86
C ASN A 65 -8.70 32.26 -24.85
N LYS A 66 -7.51 32.63 -24.37
CA LYS A 66 -6.31 32.76 -25.21
C LYS A 66 -5.31 31.64 -24.95
N THR A 67 -4.50 31.33 -25.96
CA THR A 67 -3.36 30.39 -25.86
C THR A 67 -2.38 30.81 -24.77
N VAL A 68 -1.83 29.84 -24.03
CA VAL A 68 -1.01 30.06 -22.82
C VAL A 68 0.46 29.67 -23.00
N TRP A 69 0.78 28.86 -24.01
CA TRP A 69 2.11 28.26 -24.19
C TRP A 69 2.94 28.95 -25.28
N GLY A 70 2.81 30.27 -25.47
CA GLY A 70 3.63 31.01 -26.45
C GLY A 70 5.11 31.05 -26.05
N ASN A 71 5.42 31.13 -24.76
CA ASN A 71 6.79 31.12 -24.24
C ASN A 71 7.51 29.78 -24.51
N LEU A 72 8.59 29.81 -25.31
CA LEU A 72 9.38 28.64 -25.70
C LEU A 72 9.87 27.83 -24.48
N LYS A 73 10.41 28.49 -23.45
CA LYS A 73 10.98 27.81 -22.27
C LYS A 73 9.89 27.06 -21.49
N LYS A 74 8.73 27.68 -21.27
CA LYS A 74 7.60 27.05 -20.56
C LYS A 74 7.03 25.88 -21.37
N ARG A 75 6.80 26.08 -22.67
CA ARG A 75 6.22 25.07 -23.57
C ARG A 75 7.11 23.84 -23.71
N THR A 76 8.40 24.05 -24.01
CA THR A 76 9.36 22.94 -24.16
C THR A 76 9.61 22.21 -22.85
N TYR A 77 9.56 22.91 -21.71
CA TYR A 77 9.59 22.27 -20.41
C TYR A 77 8.41 21.30 -20.22
N VAL A 78 7.17 21.76 -20.44
CA VAL A 78 5.98 20.90 -20.30
C VAL A 78 6.06 19.69 -21.22
N LEU A 79 6.40 19.89 -22.49
CA LEU A 79 6.57 18.80 -23.45
C LEU A 79 7.63 17.79 -22.98
N SER A 80 8.77 18.28 -22.49
CA SER A 80 9.84 17.41 -21.99
C SER A 80 9.42 16.55 -20.79
N GLN A 81 8.54 17.08 -19.91
CA GLN A 81 8.01 16.31 -18.78
C GLN A 81 7.10 15.18 -19.25
N LEU A 82 6.30 15.41 -20.30
CA LEU A 82 5.46 14.36 -20.88
C LEU A 82 6.30 13.29 -21.60
N GLU A 83 7.30 13.70 -22.37
CA GLU A 83 8.24 12.80 -23.07
C GLU A 83 9.01 11.91 -22.07
N LYS A 84 9.44 12.47 -20.93
CA LYS A 84 10.21 11.75 -19.90
C LYS A 84 9.37 11.11 -18.81
N SER A 85 8.05 11.03 -18.99
CA SER A 85 7.14 10.49 -17.96
C SER A 85 7.44 9.03 -17.59
N GLU A 86 8.11 8.27 -18.47
CA GLU A 86 8.63 6.93 -18.18
C GLU A 86 9.69 6.88 -17.08
N GLU A 87 10.47 7.96 -16.87
CA GLU A 87 11.44 8.05 -15.76
C GLU A 87 10.74 8.05 -14.40
N LEU A 88 9.48 8.44 -14.37
CA LEU A 88 8.60 8.37 -13.21
C LEU A 88 7.68 7.14 -13.27
N GLY A 89 7.91 6.19 -14.16
CA GLY A 89 7.12 4.96 -14.27
C GLY A 89 5.74 5.14 -14.90
N LEU A 90 5.46 6.27 -15.56
CA LEU A 90 4.26 6.47 -16.37
C LEU A 90 4.53 6.11 -17.84
N ASP A 91 3.51 6.18 -18.69
CA ASP A 91 3.66 5.89 -20.14
C ASP A 91 3.50 7.20 -20.94
N PRO A 92 4.51 7.64 -21.71
CA PRO A 92 4.42 8.84 -22.53
C PRO A 92 3.25 8.85 -23.52
N GLU A 93 2.79 7.68 -23.98
CA GLU A 93 1.67 7.57 -24.91
C GLU A 93 0.30 7.85 -24.25
N ASP A 94 0.20 7.74 -22.93
CA ASP A 94 -0.97 8.18 -22.17
C ASP A 94 -1.21 9.69 -22.30
N TYR A 95 -0.15 10.43 -22.62
CA TYR A 95 -0.11 11.89 -22.71
C TYR A 95 0.12 12.40 -24.14
N LYS A 96 0.06 11.50 -25.13
CA LYS A 96 0.25 11.83 -26.54
C LYS A 96 1.58 12.56 -26.82
N ALA A 97 2.64 12.21 -26.08
CA ALA A 97 3.92 12.89 -26.15
C ALA A 97 4.48 12.93 -27.59
N ALA A 98 4.43 11.81 -28.32
CA ALA A 98 4.88 11.73 -29.72
C ALA A 98 4.07 12.65 -30.66
N GLN A 99 2.75 12.77 -30.45
CA GLN A 99 1.91 13.67 -31.23
C GLN A 99 2.22 15.14 -30.93
N LEU A 100 2.36 15.50 -29.65
CA LEU A 100 2.72 16.85 -29.22
C LEU A 100 4.10 17.26 -29.76
N LYS A 101 5.05 16.33 -29.80
CA LYS A 101 6.37 16.56 -30.41
C LYS A 101 6.29 16.89 -31.90
N LYS A 102 5.37 16.26 -32.64
CA LYS A 102 5.13 16.59 -34.06
C LYS A 102 4.60 18.01 -34.23
N PHE A 103 3.75 18.50 -33.32
CA PHE A 103 3.31 19.90 -33.32
C PHE A 103 4.49 20.85 -33.03
N GLU A 104 5.28 20.57 -31.99
CA GLU A 104 6.42 21.42 -31.61
C GLU A 104 7.44 21.54 -32.75
N ASN A 105 7.77 20.43 -33.42
CA ASN A 105 8.75 20.43 -34.52
C ASN A 105 8.35 21.31 -35.72
N ARG A 106 7.06 21.62 -35.86
CA ARG A 106 6.53 22.49 -36.93
C ARG A 106 5.87 23.76 -36.40
N ILE A 107 6.13 24.16 -35.16
CA ILE A 107 5.47 25.28 -34.46
C ILE A 107 5.43 26.56 -35.30
N GLY A 108 6.53 26.92 -35.98
CA GLY A 108 6.61 28.11 -36.82
C GLY A 108 5.83 28.05 -38.14
N LYS A 109 5.28 26.88 -38.49
CA LYS A 109 4.44 26.66 -39.70
C LYS A 109 2.96 26.44 -39.35
N LEU A 110 2.61 26.38 -38.06
CA LEU A 110 1.24 26.17 -37.64
C LEU A 110 0.39 27.42 -37.92
N ASN A 111 -0.80 27.21 -38.46
CA ASN A 111 -1.80 28.27 -38.50
C ASN A 111 -2.46 28.48 -37.13
N ASP A 112 -3.28 29.53 -36.98
CA ASP A 112 -3.93 29.89 -35.71
C ASP A 112 -4.77 28.75 -35.11
N SER A 113 -5.51 28.01 -35.94
CA SER A 113 -6.33 26.87 -35.49
C SER A 113 -5.46 25.71 -35.00
N GLU A 114 -4.36 25.42 -35.69
CA GLU A 114 -3.42 24.39 -35.28
C GLU A 114 -2.64 24.79 -34.01
N LEU A 115 -2.31 26.07 -33.85
CA LEU A 115 -1.70 26.62 -32.63
C LEU A 115 -2.62 26.46 -31.43
N ALA A 116 -3.89 26.86 -31.56
CA ALA A 116 -4.88 26.68 -30.50
C ALA A 116 -5.08 25.20 -30.16
N THR A 117 -5.14 24.32 -31.16
CA THR A 117 -5.26 22.87 -30.95
C THR A 117 -4.06 22.31 -30.18
N TYR A 118 -2.84 22.71 -30.55
CA TYR A 118 -1.63 22.28 -29.85
C TYR A 118 -1.62 22.77 -28.40
N ASP A 119 -1.95 24.05 -28.18
CA ASP A 119 -2.02 24.65 -26.84
C ASP A 119 -2.98 23.87 -25.93
N ILE A 120 -4.19 23.56 -26.43
CA ILE A 120 -5.21 22.80 -25.70
C ILE A 120 -4.72 21.38 -25.39
N LEU A 121 -4.16 20.68 -26.38
CA LEU A 121 -3.65 19.33 -26.19
C LEU A 121 -2.50 19.30 -25.18
N LEU A 122 -1.62 20.29 -25.20
CA LEU A 122 -0.51 20.39 -24.25
C LEU A 122 -1.04 20.63 -22.84
N THR A 123 -1.97 21.57 -22.66
CA THR A 123 -2.63 21.84 -21.38
C THR A 123 -3.33 20.60 -20.83
N TYR A 124 -4.20 19.98 -21.63
CA TYR A 124 -4.98 18.82 -21.21
C TYR A 124 -4.09 17.65 -20.77
N ASN A 125 -3.08 17.32 -21.57
CA ASN A 125 -2.18 16.21 -21.25
C ASN A 125 -1.28 16.54 -20.05
N PHE A 126 -0.90 17.81 -19.85
CA PHE A 126 -0.14 18.22 -18.67
C PHE A 126 -0.99 18.21 -17.40
N GLU A 127 -2.23 18.70 -17.43
CA GLU A 127 -3.17 18.58 -16.30
C GLU A 127 -3.39 17.11 -15.91
N LYS A 128 -3.57 16.24 -16.91
CA LYS A 128 -3.70 14.80 -16.72
C LYS A 128 -2.44 14.20 -16.09
N TYR A 129 -1.25 14.57 -16.58
CA TYR A 129 0.03 14.13 -16.04
C TYR A 129 0.23 14.55 -14.57
N LEU A 130 -0.04 15.82 -14.24
CA LEU A 130 0.05 16.31 -12.86
C LEU A 130 -0.93 15.59 -11.93
N ASN A 131 -2.17 15.34 -12.38
CA ASN A 131 -3.12 14.52 -11.64
C ASN A 131 -2.58 13.11 -11.39
N HIS A 132 -2.05 12.45 -12.42
CA HIS A 132 -1.50 11.10 -12.30
C HIS A 132 -0.32 11.07 -11.32
N LEU A 133 0.59 12.05 -11.36
CA LEU A 133 1.70 12.15 -10.41
C LEU A 133 1.25 12.34 -8.96
N TYR A 134 0.20 13.13 -8.73
CA TYR A 134 -0.27 13.44 -7.38
C TYR A 134 -1.07 12.29 -6.76
N LYS A 135 -2.01 11.69 -7.49
CA LYS A 135 -2.99 10.71 -6.95
C LYS A 135 -3.02 9.35 -7.64
N GLY A 136 -2.11 9.11 -8.58
CA GLY A 136 -2.09 7.89 -9.40
C GLY A 136 -2.90 8.02 -10.69
N LYS A 137 -2.53 7.21 -11.69
CA LYS A 137 -3.31 7.02 -12.93
C LYS A 137 -4.59 6.24 -12.66
N LEU A 138 -4.54 5.28 -11.74
CA LEU A 138 -5.68 4.46 -11.36
C LEU A 138 -6.23 4.88 -10.00
N ASP A 139 -7.54 4.70 -9.81
CA ASP A 139 -8.23 4.98 -8.56
C ASP A 139 -8.30 3.69 -7.71
N PRO A 140 -7.62 3.64 -6.55
CA PRO A 140 -7.59 2.45 -5.71
C PRO A 140 -8.98 2.01 -5.24
N LYS A 141 -9.93 2.95 -5.03
CA LYS A 141 -11.29 2.61 -4.56
C LYS A 141 -12.12 1.88 -5.63
N LYS A 142 -11.80 2.10 -6.91
CA LYS A 142 -12.42 1.36 -8.03
C LYS A 142 -11.79 -0.01 -8.24
N LEU A 143 -10.54 -0.17 -7.83
CA LEU A 143 -9.79 -1.42 -8.00
C LEU A 143 -9.97 -2.38 -6.83
N TYR A 144 -10.02 -1.86 -5.62
CA TYR A 144 -10.02 -2.63 -4.38
C TYR A 144 -11.11 -2.13 -3.45
N THR A 145 -12.10 -2.97 -3.19
CA THR A 145 -13.23 -2.65 -2.33
C THR A 145 -12.91 -2.75 -0.84
N ASP A 146 -11.77 -3.35 -0.49
CA ASP A 146 -11.33 -3.67 0.86
C ASP A 146 -10.16 -2.81 1.36
N TRP A 147 -9.81 -1.74 0.63
CA TRP A 147 -8.75 -0.82 1.04
C TRP A 147 -9.33 0.42 1.73
N ASP A 148 -8.90 0.67 2.96
CA ASP A 148 -9.28 1.85 3.74
C ASP A 148 -8.26 2.98 3.50
N LEU A 149 -8.30 3.56 2.30
CA LEU A 149 -7.51 4.74 1.93
C LEU A 149 -8.40 5.98 1.72
N ASP A 150 -7.90 7.12 2.17
CA ASP A 150 -8.52 8.42 1.92
C ASP A 150 -8.38 8.81 0.45
N GLU A 151 -9.39 9.48 -0.10
CA GLU A 151 -9.32 10.00 -1.46
C GLU A 151 -8.43 11.24 -1.51
N LYS A 152 -7.51 11.28 -2.49
CA LYS A 152 -6.65 12.43 -2.73
C LYS A 152 -7.34 13.39 -3.70
N THR A 153 -7.63 14.60 -3.23
CA THR A 153 -8.12 15.70 -4.06
C THR A 153 -6.95 16.57 -4.53
N PHE A 154 -7.00 17.03 -5.78
CA PHE A 154 -5.92 17.83 -6.37
C PHE A 154 -6.51 18.92 -7.24
N ASP A 155 -6.28 20.18 -6.83
CA ASP A 155 -6.67 21.36 -7.59
C ASP A 155 -5.56 21.71 -8.59
N VAL A 156 -5.58 20.98 -9.72
CA VAL A 156 -4.55 21.07 -10.75
C VAL A 156 -4.41 22.48 -11.31
N ASN A 157 -5.52 23.19 -11.52
CA ASN A 157 -5.51 24.54 -12.09
C ASN A 157 -4.84 25.53 -11.15
N ASN A 158 -5.21 25.54 -9.87
CA ASN A 158 -4.60 26.43 -8.90
C ASN A 158 -3.08 26.19 -8.77
N VAL A 159 -2.65 24.93 -8.78
CA VAL A 159 -1.22 24.58 -8.70
C VAL A 159 -0.50 24.99 -9.99
N LEU A 160 -1.05 24.66 -11.16
CA LEU A 160 -0.47 24.95 -12.46
C LEU A 160 -0.37 26.45 -12.73
N ILE A 161 -1.45 27.21 -12.51
CA ILE A 161 -1.49 28.64 -12.77
C ILE A 161 -0.56 29.39 -11.81
N LYS A 162 -0.50 29.00 -10.52
CA LYS A 162 0.46 29.59 -9.58
C LYS A 162 1.90 29.35 -10.02
N ALA A 163 2.23 28.13 -10.47
CA ALA A 163 3.56 27.82 -10.97
C ALA A 163 3.86 28.60 -12.27
N PHE A 164 2.90 28.72 -13.17
CA PHE A 164 3.02 29.47 -14.41
C PHE A 164 3.29 30.97 -14.16
N ASN A 165 2.45 31.61 -13.33
CA ASN A 165 2.54 33.04 -13.02
C ASN A 165 3.81 33.39 -12.25
N LYS A 166 4.28 32.50 -11.36
CA LYS A 166 5.52 32.72 -10.59
C LYS A 166 6.80 32.28 -11.30
N ASN A 167 6.69 31.81 -12.56
CA ASN A 167 7.81 31.24 -13.31
C ASN A 167 8.52 30.09 -12.57
N LYS A 168 7.73 29.20 -11.95
CA LYS A 168 8.15 28.06 -11.13
C LYS A 168 7.68 26.71 -11.69
N LEU A 169 7.39 26.64 -12.99
CA LEU A 169 6.98 25.40 -13.66
C LEU A 169 8.04 24.29 -13.52
N ASP A 170 9.32 24.66 -13.55
CA ASP A 170 10.48 23.77 -13.34
C ASP A 170 10.44 22.95 -12.04
N SER A 171 9.74 23.44 -11.01
CA SER A 171 9.62 22.77 -9.71
C SER A 171 8.27 22.05 -9.49
N ILE A 172 7.30 22.19 -10.40
CA ILE A 172 5.93 21.72 -10.17
C ILE A 172 5.87 20.19 -10.00
N VAL A 173 6.60 19.45 -10.84
CA VAL A 173 6.60 17.99 -10.87
C VAL A 173 7.20 17.41 -9.59
N ASP A 174 8.30 17.97 -9.11
CA ASP A 174 8.91 17.55 -7.85
C ASP A 174 8.00 17.87 -6.67
N ASN A 175 7.29 19.00 -6.71
CA ASN A 175 6.47 19.49 -5.60
C ASN A 175 5.20 18.66 -5.35
N ILE A 176 4.61 18.07 -6.37
CA ILE A 176 3.34 17.33 -6.25
C ILE A 176 3.50 15.83 -5.95
N GLN A 177 4.68 15.28 -6.20
CA GLN A 177 4.95 13.86 -5.98
C GLN A 177 5.04 13.50 -4.48
N PRO A 178 4.82 12.23 -4.11
CA PRO A 178 5.04 11.76 -2.74
C PRO A 178 6.43 12.13 -2.22
N LYS A 179 6.49 12.61 -0.98
CA LYS A 179 7.72 13.12 -0.35
C LYS A 179 8.48 12.07 0.47
N SER A 180 7.89 10.89 0.63
CA SER A 180 8.47 9.81 1.43
C SER A 180 9.82 9.37 0.84
N GLU A 181 10.73 8.99 1.74
CA GLU A 181 12.02 8.45 1.37
C GLU A 181 11.87 7.16 0.53
N THR A 182 10.89 6.31 0.83
CA THR A 182 10.62 5.10 0.05
C THR A 182 10.19 5.41 -1.39
N TYR A 183 9.44 6.49 -1.65
CA TYR A 183 9.09 6.86 -3.03
C TYR A 183 10.32 7.31 -3.82
N LYS A 184 11.23 8.06 -3.19
CA LYS A 184 12.53 8.42 -3.79
C LYS A 184 13.37 7.17 -4.09
N GLN A 185 13.40 6.21 -3.16
CA GLN A 185 14.07 4.91 -3.36
C GLN A 185 13.44 4.10 -4.50
N LEU A 186 12.13 4.21 -4.72
CA LEU A 186 11.45 3.58 -5.87
C LEU A 186 11.85 4.23 -7.20
N LEU A 187 11.88 5.56 -7.26
CA LEU A 187 12.38 6.28 -8.45
C LEU A 187 13.83 5.89 -8.74
N GLN A 188 14.67 5.86 -7.71
CA GLN A 188 16.05 5.39 -7.84
C GLN A 188 16.12 3.93 -8.29
N SER A 189 15.23 3.06 -7.80
CA SER A 189 15.16 1.66 -8.25
C SER A 189 14.86 1.56 -9.74
N LEU A 190 13.96 2.42 -10.26
CA LEU A 190 13.63 2.47 -11.68
C LEU A 190 14.84 2.94 -12.51
N GLN A 191 15.58 3.94 -12.04
CA GLN A 191 16.83 4.37 -12.67
C GLN A 191 17.88 3.24 -12.67
N ILE A 192 18.06 2.58 -11.51
CA ILE A 192 19.01 1.48 -11.35
C ILE A 192 18.65 0.34 -12.31
N ILE A 193 17.41 -0.17 -12.32
CA ILE A 193 17.03 -1.30 -13.17
C ILE A 193 17.15 -0.98 -14.67
N ASN A 194 16.86 0.25 -15.09
CA ASN A 194 17.03 0.68 -16.47
C ASN A 194 18.50 0.73 -16.90
N SER A 195 19.46 0.84 -15.96
CA SER A 195 20.89 0.80 -16.26
C SER A 195 21.45 -0.62 -16.50
N PHE A 196 20.68 -1.67 -16.18
CA PHE A 196 21.13 -3.05 -16.43
C PHE A 196 21.03 -3.35 -17.93
N PRO A 197 21.96 -4.15 -18.49
CA PRO A 197 21.86 -4.60 -19.87
C PRO A 197 20.63 -5.50 -20.06
N ASP A 198 20.32 -5.84 -21.31
CA ASP A 198 19.30 -6.84 -21.59
C ASP A 198 19.73 -8.20 -21.05
N GLU A 199 18.76 -8.94 -20.50
CA GLU A 199 19.02 -10.22 -19.86
C GLU A 199 18.96 -11.34 -20.90
N ASP A 200 20.12 -11.90 -21.24
CA ASP A 200 20.25 -13.11 -22.06
C ASP A 200 20.74 -14.28 -21.18
N ILE A 201 19.93 -14.64 -20.18
CA ILE A 201 20.22 -15.74 -19.27
C ILE A 201 19.01 -16.66 -19.16
N GLN A 202 19.21 -17.93 -19.51
CA GLN A 202 18.18 -18.96 -19.43
C GLN A 202 17.65 -19.11 -18.01
N ALA A 203 16.35 -19.44 -17.92
CA ALA A 203 15.72 -19.77 -16.65
C ALA A 203 16.38 -21.02 -16.04
N ILE A 204 16.42 -21.07 -14.70
CA ILE A 204 16.93 -22.22 -13.97
C ILE A 204 15.76 -23.19 -13.76
N GLU A 205 15.85 -24.39 -14.34
CA GLU A 205 14.83 -25.42 -14.21
C GLU A 205 14.95 -26.22 -12.91
N ASN A 206 13.84 -26.77 -12.44
CA ASN A 206 13.65 -27.51 -11.19
C ASN A 206 14.89 -28.24 -10.64
N VAL A 207 15.65 -27.54 -9.80
CA VAL A 207 16.82 -28.11 -9.14
C VAL A 207 16.43 -28.67 -7.78
N LYS A 208 16.96 -29.85 -7.45
CA LYS A 208 17.01 -30.29 -6.05
C LYS A 208 17.77 -29.25 -5.22
N LYS A 209 17.48 -29.20 -3.92
CA LYS A 209 18.19 -28.32 -2.96
C LYS A 209 19.71 -28.41 -3.18
N ILE A 210 20.37 -27.27 -3.36
CA ILE A 210 21.84 -27.17 -3.47
C ILE A 210 22.40 -26.53 -2.20
N THR A 211 23.45 -27.13 -1.65
CA THR A 211 24.16 -26.73 -0.44
C THR A 211 25.66 -26.59 -0.67
N LEU A 212 26.35 -25.84 0.19
CA LEU A 212 27.78 -25.56 0.04
C LEU A 212 28.58 -26.86 -0.23
N LYS A 213 29.53 -26.81 -1.17
CA LYS A 213 30.35 -27.92 -1.69
C LYS A 213 29.65 -28.87 -2.68
N ASP A 214 28.35 -28.71 -2.94
CA ASP A 214 27.68 -29.48 -4.00
C ASP A 214 28.21 -29.12 -5.39
N THR A 215 28.04 -30.05 -6.33
CA THR A 215 28.29 -29.84 -7.76
C THR A 215 27.00 -30.04 -8.54
N ASN A 216 26.62 -29.05 -9.37
CA ASN A 216 25.36 -29.05 -10.11
C ASN A 216 25.44 -28.11 -11.33
N ASN A 217 25.04 -28.59 -12.51
CA ASN A 217 25.06 -27.80 -13.75
C ASN A 217 24.25 -26.50 -13.68
N ALA A 218 23.18 -26.45 -12.87
CA ALA A 218 22.38 -25.24 -12.67
C ALA A 218 23.19 -24.09 -12.04
N LEU A 219 24.29 -24.39 -11.33
CA LEU A 219 25.15 -23.37 -10.71
C LEU A 219 25.76 -22.42 -11.72
N ILE A 220 25.98 -22.85 -12.96
CA ILE A 220 26.47 -21.97 -14.02
C ILE A 220 25.46 -20.84 -14.28
N ASN A 221 24.18 -21.17 -14.47
CA ASN A 221 23.13 -20.17 -14.70
C ASN A 221 22.80 -19.36 -13.44
N ILE A 222 22.85 -19.98 -12.25
CA ILE A 222 22.72 -19.27 -10.96
C ILE A 222 23.81 -18.21 -10.83
N LYS A 223 25.08 -18.56 -11.07
CA LYS A 223 26.20 -17.63 -11.00
C LYS A 223 26.12 -16.53 -12.06
N LYS A 224 25.70 -16.85 -13.29
CA LYS A 224 25.39 -15.83 -14.32
C LYS A 224 24.35 -14.83 -13.83
N LYS A 225 23.25 -15.29 -13.21
CA LYS A 225 22.23 -14.42 -12.64
C LYS A 225 22.76 -13.60 -11.46
N LEU A 226 23.54 -14.18 -10.55
CA LEU A 226 24.18 -13.44 -9.46
C LEU A 226 25.15 -12.37 -9.97
N LEU A 227 25.91 -12.64 -11.03
CA LEU A 227 26.77 -11.66 -11.70
C LEU A 227 25.95 -10.55 -12.36
N PHE A 228 24.90 -10.91 -13.10
CA PHE A 228 23.98 -9.96 -13.72
C PHE A 228 23.41 -9.01 -12.68
N TRP A 229 22.92 -9.55 -11.56
CA TRP A 229 22.34 -8.79 -10.45
C TRP A 229 23.36 -8.11 -9.53
N LYS A 230 24.67 -8.22 -9.83
CA LYS A 230 25.79 -7.66 -9.06
C LYS A 230 25.89 -8.17 -7.61
N ASP A 231 25.28 -9.32 -7.31
CA ASP A 231 25.46 -10.02 -6.02
C ASP A 231 26.81 -10.77 -5.96
N MET A 232 27.38 -11.07 -7.12
CA MET A 232 28.70 -11.70 -7.29
C MET A 232 29.58 -10.89 -8.25
N SER A 233 30.90 -11.06 -8.15
CA SER A 233 31.90 -10.45 -9.05
C SER A 233 32.93 -11.47 -9.55
N GLY A 234 33.55 -11.20 -10.70
CA GLY A 234 34.65 -12.02 -11.29
C GLY A 234 34.19 -13.13 -12.24
N LYS A 235 34.85 -13.27 -13.39
CA LYS A 235 34.45 -14.18 -14.50
C LYS A 235 34.85 -15.65 -14.29
N ASP A 236 35.96 -15.91 -13.58
CA ASP A 236 36.51 -17.26 -13.38
C ASP A 236 35.66 -18.16 -12.45
N SER A 237 34.51 -17.65 -12.02
CA SER A 237 33.60 -18.32 -11.09
C SER A 237 32.52 -19.16 -11.77
N LEU A 238 32.41 -19.16 -13.11
CA LEU A 238 31.36 -19.88 -13.87
C LEU A 238 31.59 -21.40 -13.97
N THR A 239 31.84 -22.04 -12.83
CA THR A 239 31.89 -23.50 -12.67
C THR A 239 30.58 -24.04 -12.09
N ASP A 240 30.39 -25.35 -12.22
CA ASP A 240 29.29 -26.11 -11.63
C ASP A 240 29.47 -26.42 -10.13
N LYS A 241 30.52 -25.90 -9.49
CA LYS A 241 30.80 -26.11 -8.06
C LYS A 241 30.23 -25.01 -7.18
N TYR A 242 29.60 -25.38 -6.07
CA TYR A 242 29.09 -24.42 -5.11
C TYR A 242 30.16 -24.07 -4.06
N ASP A 243 31.00 -23.09 -4.40
CA ASP A 243 32.10 -22.61 -3.55
C ASP A 243 31.65 -21.56 -2.51
N GLU A 244 32.55 -21.22 -1.58
CA GLU A 244 32.31 -20.24 -0.52
C GLU A 244 31.97 -18.85 -1.05
N LYS A 245 32.59 -18.46 -2.17
CA LYS A 245 32.34 -17.16 -2.82
C LYS A 245 30.91 -17.07 -3.33
N THR A 246 30.44 -18.12 -4.00
CA THR A 246 29.06 -18.21 -4.49
C THR A 246 28.09 -18.30 -3.32
N PHE A 247 28.44 -19.01 -2.25
CA PHE A 247 27.61 -19.13 -1.05
C PHE A 247 27.33 -17.76 -0.40
N GLU A 248 28.35 -16.93 -0.22
CA GLU A 248 28.17 -15.58 0.30
C GLU A 248 27.40 -14.67 -0.67
N ALA A 249 27.54 -14.85 -1.99
CA ALA A 249 26.73 -14.14 -2.98
C ALA A 249 25.24 -14.55 -2.91
N VAL A 250 24.95 -15.84 -2.74
CA VAL A 250 23.58 -16.34 -2.55
C VAL A 250 22.96 -15.76 -1.28
N LYS A 251 23.71 -15.69 -0.17
CA LYS A 251 23.20 -15.08 1.08
C LYS A 251 22.82 -13.61 0.90
N LYS A 252 23.67 -12.82 0.22
CA LYS A 252 23.37 -11.42 -0.12
C LYS A 252 22.11 -11.32 -0.98
N PHE A 253 22.00 -12.18 -2.00
CA PHE A 253 20.82 -12.26 -2.85
C PHE A 253 19.57 -12.61 -2.03
N GLN A 254 19.63 -13.62 -1.17
CA GLN A 254 18.51 -14.05 -0.33
C GLN A 254 18.05 -12.92 0.61
N ALA A 255 18.99 -12.28 1.30
CA ALA A 255 18.69 -11.18 2.22
C ALA A 255 17.96 -10.01 1.52
N ARG A 256 18.45 -9.58 0.34
CA ARG A 256 17.79 -8.50 -0.42
C ARG A 256 16.46 -8.90 -1.06
N HIS A 257 16.11 -10.19 -1.06
CA HIS A 257 14.81 -10.71 -1.51
C HIS A 257 13.86 -11.09 -0.37
N GLY A 258 14.26 -10.91 0.89
CA GLY A 258 13.45 -11.30 2.05
C GLY A 258 13.34 -12.81 2.24
N LEU A 259 14.32 -13.57 1.75
CA LEU A 259 14.46 -15.01 1.98
C LEU A 259 15.37 -15.26 3.19
N ALA A 260 15.40 -16.50 3.70
CA ALA A 260 16.46 -16.90 4.64
C ALA A 260 17.81 -16.75 3.95
N ASP A 261 18.74 -16.03 4.57
CA ASP A 261 20.11 -15.81 4.12
C ASP A 261 21.06 -16.92 4.62
N ASP A 262 20.63 -18.16 4.43
CA ASP A 262 21.34 -19.38 4.85
C ASP A 262 22.30 -19.93 3.78
N GLY A 263 22.32 -19.34 2.58
CA GLY A 263 23.09 -19.79 1.43
C GLY A 263 22.59 -21.12 0.86
N VAL A 264 21.41 -21.60 1.26
CA VAL A 264 20.80 -22.79 0.70
C VAL A 264 19.98 -22.42 -0.51
N ILE A 265 20.31 -22.99 -1.67
CA ILE A 265 19.56 -22.75 -2.90
C ILE A 265 18.39 -23.73 -2.97
N GLY A 266 17.26 -23.32 -2.41
CA GLY A 266 15.98 -24.01 -2.50
C GLY A 266 15.03 -23.38 -3.54
N ILE A 267 13.80 -23.90 -3.59
CA ILE A 267 12.77 -23.45 -4.55
C ILE A 267 12.48 -21.94 -4.47
N GLY A 268 12.52 -21.35 -3.27
CA GLY A 268 12.32 -19.90 -3.09
C GLY A 268 13.44 -19.07 -3.74
N THR A 269 14.70 -19.49 -3.55
CA THR A 269 15.87 -18.84 -4.16
C THR A 269 15.82 -18.96 -5.69
N ILE A 270 15.50 -20.14 -6.22
CA ILE A 270 15.34 -20.37 -7.67
C ILE A 270 14.20 -19.53 -8.24
N SER A 271 13.04 -19.51 -7.57
CA SER A 271 11.91 -18.68 -8.00
C SER A 271 12.27 -17.20 -8.05
N ALA A 272 13.03 -16.70 -7.07
CA ALA A 272 13.46 -15.31 -7.05
C ALA A 272 14.51 -14.99 -8.13
N LEU A 273 15.45 -15.91 -8.41
CA LEU A 273 16.45 -15.79 -9.47
C LEU A 273 15.81 -15.79 -10.88
N ASN A 274 14.72 -16.52 -11.04
CA ASN A 274 13.99 -16.61 -12.32
C ASN A 274 13.11 -15.40 -12.63
N TYR A 275 13.02 -14.39 -11.76
CA TYR A 275 12.45 -13.11 -12.15
C TYR A 275 13.37 -12.41 -13.15
N SER A 276 12.85 -12.14 -14.35
CA SER A 276 13.55 -11.36 -15.37
C SER A 276 13.71 -9.89 -14.95
N LYS A 277 14.65 -9.17 -15.55
CA LYS A 277 14.76 -7.70 -15.50
C LYS A 277 13.40 -7.00 -15.71
N GLU A 278 12.68 -7.37 -16.76
CA GLU A 278 11.39 -6.73 -17.08
C GLU A 278 10.34 -6.94 -15.99
N ARG A 279 10.12 -8.18 -15.54
CA ARG A 279 9.22 -8.45 -14.39
C ARG A 279 9.60 -7.65 -13.13
N ARG A 280 10.89 -7.44 -12.84
CA ARG A 280 11.32 -6.59 -11.72
C ARG A 280 11.04 -5.10 -11.97
N LYS A 281 11.22 -4.62 -13.20
CA LYS A 281 10.82 -3.25 -13.61
C LYS A 281 9.31 -3.05 -13.45
N GLN A 282 8.50 -4.02 -13.88
CA GLN A 282 7.03 -4.01 -13.70
C GLN A 282 6.66 -3.93 -12.21
N GLN A 283 7.33 -4.71 -11.37
CA GLN A 283 7.16 -4.66 -9.92
C GLN A 283 7.47 -3.27 -9.35
N ILE A 284 8.57 -2.64 -9.77
CA ILE A 284 8.93 -1.27 -9.35
C ILE A 284 7.85 -0.27 -9.78
N ILE A 285 7.38 -0.34 -11.03
CA ILE A 285 6.34 0.55 -11.57
C ILE A 285 5.01 0.40 -10.82
N ALA A 286 4.59 -0.83 -10.51
CA ALA A 286 3.38 -1.07 -9.71
C ALA A 286 3.49 -0.43 -8.32
N ASN A 287 4.67 -0.48 -7.70
CA ASN A 287 4.91 0.17 -6.42
C ASN A 287 4.97 1.69 -6.51
N LEU A 288 5.54 2.26 -7.58
CA LEU A 288 5.48 3.71 -7.85
C LEU A 288 4.04 4.21 -7.92
N GLU A 289 3.19 3.47 -8.66
CA GLU A 289 1.77 3.79 -8.74
C GLU A 289 1.09 3.71 -7.37
N ARG A 290 1.31 2.63 -6.62
CA ARG A 290 0.72 2.43 -5.31
C ARG A 290 1.10 3.50 -4.29
N TRP A 291 2.35 3.98 -4.33
CA TRP A 291 2.82 5.04 -3.44
C TRP A 291 2.20 6.42 -3.75
N ARG A 292 1.64 6.64 -4.95
CA ARG A 292 0.89 7.87 -5.27
C ARG A 292 -0.47 7.90 -4.61
N TRP A 293 -1.04 6.73 -4.32
CA TRP A 293 -2.32 6.62 -3.62
C TRP A 293 -2.21 6.94 -2.13
N TYR A 294 -1.02 6.81 -1.56
CA TYR A 294 -0.76 7.13 -0.16
C TYR A 294 -0.64 8.66 0.06
N PRO A 295 -0.78 9.13 1.32
CA PRO A 295 -0.55 10.52 1.68
C PRO A 295 0.80 11.03 1.18
N THR A 296 0.80 12.23 0.58
CA THR A 296 2.02 12.85 0.03
C THR A 296 3.06 13.12 1.11
N GLU A 297 2.61 13.44 2.32
CA GLU A 297 3.44 13.64 3.51
C GLU A 297 2.97 12.70 4.62
N LEU A 298 3.93 12.17 5.38
CA LEU A 298 3.66 11.33 6.54
C LEU A 298 3.53 12.21 7.79
N ALA A 299 2.76 11.75 8.77
CA ALA A 299 2.68 12.41 10.06
C ALA A 299 4.06 12.49 10.75
N GLU A 300 4.20 13.39 11.71
CA GLU A 300 5.44 13.51 12.50
C GLU A 300 5.73 12.25 13.35
N ASN A 301 4.67 11.62 13.88
CA ASN A 301 4.75 10.42 14.69
C ASN A 301 3.81 9.36 14.10
N TYR A 302 4.35 8.20 13.72
CA TYR A 302 3.57 7.17 13.05
C TYR A 302 4.14 5.77 13.19
N PHE A 303 3.26 4.81 12.97
CA PHE A 303 3.56 3.41 12.79
C PHE A 303 3.43 3.11 11.31
N ILE A 304 4.46 2.53 10.70
CA ILE A 304 4.37 2.05 9.33
C ILE A 304 4.62 0.54 9.31
N ILE A 305 3.70 -0.19 8.69
CA ILE A 305 3.77 -1.62 8.47
C ILE A 305 3.99 -1.85 6.99
N ASN A 306 5.06 -2.56 6.67
CA ASN A 306 5.25 -3.12 5.34
C ASN A 306 4.77 -4.57 5.33
N ILE A 307 3.58 -4.81 4.79
CA ILE A 307 2.93 -6.13 4.83
C ILE A 307 3.84 -7.22 4.20
N PRO A 308 4.36 -7.09 2.97
CA PRO A 308 5.27 -8.09 2.36
C PRO A 308 6.64 -8.26 3.01
N ASP A 309 7.16 -7.23 3.70
CA ASP A 309 8.45 -7.30 4.40
C ASP A 309 8.29 -7.81 5.83
N TYR A 310 7.05 -8.00 6.30
CA TYR A 310 6.74 -8.47 7.63
C TYR A 310 7.43 -7.67 8.73
N SER A 311 7.46 -6.34 8.57
CA SER A 311 8.07 -5.39 9.48
C SER A 311 7.09 -4.30 9.90
N LEU A 312 7.25 -3.85 11.15
CA LEU A 312 6.61 -2.68 11.73
C LEU A 312 7.71 -1.74 12.22
N HIS A 313 7.66 -0.50 11.77
CA HIS A 313 8.56 0.57 12.22
C HIS A 313 7.75 1.63 12.97
N VAL A 314 8.26 2.08 14.10
CA VAL A 314 7.77 3.25 14.82
C VAL A 314 8.69 4.41 14.49
N VAL A 315 8.13 5.48 13.97
CA VAL A 315 8.85 6.69 13.58
C VAL A 315 8.35 7.86 14.40
N GLU A 316 9.28 8.59 15.01
CA GLU A 316 9.02 9.76 15.85
C GLU A 316 10.04 10.83 15.52
N ASN A 317 9.57 12.05 15.23
CA ASN A 317 10.45 13.17 14.89
C ASN A 317 11.44 12.83 13.75
N GLN A 318 10.95 12.08 12.75
CA GLN A 318 11.71 11.60 11.59
C GLN A 318 12.79 10.53 11.88
N ASP A 319 12.89 10.03 13.13
CA ASP A 319 13.78 8.93 13.48
C ASP A 319 13.01 7.63 13.73
N THR A 320 13.59 6.49 13.38
CA THR A 320 13.00 5.17 13.65
C THR A 320 13.36 4.75 15.07
N THR A 321 12.44 4.91 16.01
CA THR A 321 12.67 4.63 17.43
C THR A 321 12.46 3.17 17.80
N LEU A 322 11.73 2.41 16.98
CA LEU A 322 11.48 1.00 17.21
C LEU A 322 11.24 0.21 15.92
N VAL A 323 11.74 -1.03 15.87
CA VAL A 323 11.45 -1.99 14.79
C VAL A 323 10.97 -3.30 15.39
N ARG A 324 9.94 -3.90 14.79
CA ARG A 324 9.38 -5.20 15.19
C ARG A 324 9.10 -6.08 13.98
N ASN A 325 9.34 -7.38 14.14
CA ASN A 325 8.79 -8.36 13.23
C ASN A 325 7.28 -8.49 13.45
N ILE A 326 6.56 -8.76 12.36
CA ILE A 326 5.13 -9.00 12.40
C ILE A 326 4.74 -10.30 11.69
N VAL A 327 3.53 -10.78 11.98
CA VAL A 327 2.86 -11.84 11.23
C VAL A 327 1.56 -11.27 10.68
N VAL A 328 1.34 -11.43 9.39
CA VAL A 328 0.22 -10.88 8.62
C VAL A 328 -0.69 -11.99 8.10
N GLY A 329 -1.81 -11.59 7.51
CA GLY A 329 -2.80 -12.47 6.90
C GLY A 329 -2.22 -13.40 5.86
N THR A 330 -2.85 -14.56 5.70
CA THR A 330 -2.62 -15.46 4.55
C THR A 330 -3.13 -14.84 3.24
N SER A 331 -2.75 -15.38 2.09
CA SER A 331 -3.26 -14.90 0.79
C SER A 331 -4.78 -15.04 0.62
N SER A 332 -5.41 -15.99 1.31
CA SER A 332 -6.88 -16.15 1.33
C SER A 332 -7.58 -15.24 2.35
N ARG A 333 -6.86 -14.78 3.38
CA ARG A 333 -7.37 -13.92 4.46
C ARG A 333 -6.41 -12.75 4.67
N LYS A 334 -6.33 -11.91 3.63
CA LYS A 334 -5.33 -10.85 3.49
C LYS A 334 -5.43 -9.85 4.65
N THR A 335 -4.29 -9.35 5.09
CA THR A 335 -4.24 -8.14 5.90
C THR A 335 -4.65 -6.94 5.03
N PRO A 336 -5.68 -6.18 5.40
CA PRO A 336 -6.18 -5.06 4.60
C PRO A 336 -5.17 -3.91 4.57
N ILE A 337 -5.24 -3.08 3.54
CA ILE A 337 -4.45 -1.85 3.46
C ILE A 337 -5.23 -0.72 4.12
N ILE A 338 -4.61 -0.05 5.09
CA ILE A 338 -5.29 0.91 5.98
C ILE A 338 -4.40 2.11 6.27
N THR A 339 -4.99 3.30 6.22
CA THR A 339 -4.49 4.51 6.90
C THR A 339 -5.40 4.85 8.08
N SER A 340 -4.86 4.94 9.29
CA SER A 340 -5.65 5.19 10.51
C SER A 340 -4.83 5.91 11.59
N VAL A 341 -5.32 5.89 12.84
CA VAL A 341 -4.67 6.46 14.01
C VAL A 341 -4.84 5.51 15.20
N LEU A 342 -3.75 5.27 15.94
CA LEU A 342 -3.81 4.42 17.14
C LEU A 342 -4.62 5.11 18.24
N LYS A 343 -5.46 4.36 18.96
CA LYS A 343 -6.36 4.91 19.99
C LYS A 343 -6.17 4.31 21.37
N THR A 344 -6.06 2.99 21.47
CA THR A 344 -6.20 2.31 22.75
C THR A 344 -5.35 1.06 22.82
N VAL A 345 -4.60 0.91 23.91
CA VAL A 345 -3.98 -0.36 24.30
C VAL A 345 -4.92 -1.09 25.25
N VAL A 346 -5.19 -2.36 24.96
CA VAL A 346 -6.00 -3.22 25.83
C VAL A 346 -5.13 -4.38 26.30
N PHE A 347 -4.87 -4.45 27.61
CA PHE A 347 -4.19 -5.57 28.25
C PHE A 347 -5.19 -6.64 28.69
N ASN A 348 -4.73 -7.89 28.72
CA ASN A 348 -5.51 -9.08 29.01
C ASN A 348 -6.84 -9.09 28.23
N PRO A 349 -6.83 -8.95 26.89
CA PRO A 349 -8.06 -8.91 26.13
C PRO A 349 -8.78 -10.26 26.20
N THR A 350 -10.11 -10.23 26.26
CA THR A 350 -10.90 -11.36 25.78
C THR A 350 -10.83 -11.42 24.24
N TRP A 351 -11.01 -12.61 23.68
CA TRP A 351 -11.12 -12.77 22.23
C TRP A 351 -12.48 -13.34 21.85
N THR A 352 -13.29 -12.52 21.21
CA THR A 352 -14.53 -12.98 20.57
C THR A 352 -14.19 -13.50 19.18
N VAL A 353 -14.52 -14.76 18.89
CA VAL A 353 -14.21 -15.41 17.60
C VAL A 353 -14.93 -14.70 16.45
N PRO A 354 -14.22 -14.17 15.44
CA PRO A 354 -14.83 -13.53 14.27
C PRO A 354 -15.62 -14.53 13.39
N PRO A 355 -16.64 -14.09 12.63
CA PRO A 355 -17.47 -14.97 11.81
C PRO A 355 -16.69 -15.89 10.85
N THR A 356 -15.65 -15.36 10.19
CA THR A 356 -14.82 -16.14 9.27
C THR A 356 -14.09 -17.27 9.99
N ILE A 357 -13.45 -16.98 11.13
CA ILE A 357 -12.76 -17.98 11.95
C ILE A 357 -13.74 -19.00 12.53
N LEU A 358 -14.92 -18.54 12.94
CA LEU A 358 -15.97 -19.41 13.43
C LEU A 358 -16.34 -20.45 12.38
N LYS A 359 -16.63 -19.99 11.15
CA LYS A 359 -17.03 -20.83 10.02
C LYS A 359 -15.92 -21.78 9.56
N GLU A 360 -14.70 -21.29 9.42
CA GLU A 360 -13.60 -22.04 8.77
C GLU A 360 -12.78 -22.89 9.74
N ASP A 361 -12.65 -22.48 11.00
CA ASP A 361 -11.71 -23.10 11.94
C ASP A 361 -12.44 -23.74 13.13
N VAL A 362 -13.27 -22.97 13.85
CA VAL A 362 -13.87 -23.41 15.13
C VAL A 362 -14.98 -24.43 14.92
N VAL A 363 -15.96 -24.18 14.04
CA VAL A 363 -17.06 -25.12 13.78
C VAL A 363 -16.54 -26.48 13.28
N PRO A 364 -15.63 -26.55 12.27
CA PRO A 364 -15.06 -27.83 11.86
C PRO A 364 -14.30 -28.55 12.98
N ALA A 365 -13.57 -27.82 13.83
CA ALA A 365 -12.89 -28.42 14.98
C ALA A 365 -13.87 -28.99 16.02
N MET A 366 -14.95 -28.26 16.32
CA MET A 366 -16.02 -28.71 17.24
C MET A 366 -16.83 -29.89 16.70
N LYS A 367 -17.01 -29.99 15.38
CA LYS A 367 -17.63 -31.15 14.74
C LYS A 367 -16.79 -32.42 14.94
N ARG A 368 -15.46 -32.29 14.82
CA ARG A 368 -14.54 -33.42 15.08
C ARG A 368 -14.40 -33.74 16.56
N ASN A 369 -14.42 -32.73 17.44
CA ASN A 369 -14.23 -32.91 18.87
C ASN A 369 -14.97 -31.83 19.67
N ARG A 370 -16.07 -32.20 20.34
CA ARG A 370 -16.87 -31.29 21.18
C ARG A 370 -16.09 -30.70 22.36
N ASN A 371 -15.02 -31.35 22.83
CA ASN A 371 -14.14 -30.83 23.88
C ASN A 371 -13.12 -29.79 23.39
N TYR A 372 -13.14 -29.43 22.10
CA TYR A 372 -12.22 -28.45 21.51
C TYR A 372 -12.23 -27.10 22.27
N LEU A 373 -13.42 -26.59 22.62
CA LEU A 373 -13.55 -25.29 23.26
C LEU A 373 -12.97 -25.26 24.67
N ALA A 374 -13.21 -26.32 25.45
CA ALA A 374 -12.64 -26.46 26.79
C ALA A 374 -11.10 -26.44 26.74
N LYS A 375 -10.50 -27.18 25.79
CA LYS A 375 -9.04 -27.17 25.58
C LYS A 375 -8.48 -25.81 25.17
N LYS A 376 -9.31 -24.94 24.61
CA LYS A 376 -8.94 -23.58 24.18
C LYS A 376 -9.40 -22.49 25.13
N ASN A 377 -10.03 -22.84 26.27
CA ASN A 377 -10.64 -21.89 27.21
C ASN A 377 -11.62 -20.93 26.51
N ILE A 378 -12.48 -21.48 25.65
CA ILE A 378 -13.54 -20.74 24.96
C ILE A 378 -14.89 -21.08 25.60
N THR A 379 -15.60 -20.05 26.03
CA THR A 379 -16.97 -20.16 26.56
C THR A 379 -17.98 -19.77 25.48
N ILE A 380 -19.05 -20.56 25.34
CA ILE A 380 -20.18 -20.27 24.45
C ILE A 380 -21.23 -19.51 25.24
N TYR A 381 -21.75 -18.44 24.66
CA TYR A 381 -22.90 -17.69 25.19
C TYR A 381 -24.02 -17.68 24.15
N ASP A 382 -25.27 -17.85 24.58
CA ASP A 382 -26.43 -17.65 23.70
C ASP A 382 -26.73 -16.16 23.47
N THR A 383 -27.79 -15.87 22.72
CA THR A 383 -28.25 -14.50 22.42
C THR A 383 -28.71 -13.73 23.65
N SER A 384 -29.06 -14.41 24.75
CA SER A 384 -29.41 -13.79 26.04
C SER A 384 -28.19 -13.56 26.95
N GLY A 385 -27.00 -14.02 26.52
CA GLY A 385 -25.77 -13.90 27.28
C GLY A 385 -25.57 -14.99 28.33
N LYS A 386 -26.39 -16.05 28.32
CA LYS A 386 -26.22 -17.20 29.23
C LYS A 386 -25.19 -18.18 28.67
N VAL A 387 -24.40 -18.78 29.55
CA VAL A 387 -23.43 -19.81 29.17
C VAL A 387 -24.15 -21.04 28.63
N VAL A 388 -23.66 -21.56 27.51
CA VAL A 388 -24.17 -22.76 26.84
C VAL A 388 -23.14 -23.87 26.96
N GLU A 389 -23.55 -25.00 27.54
CA GLU A 389 -22.71 -26.19 27.62
C GLU A 389 -22.40 -26.76 26.23
N PRO A 390 -21.20 -27.31 25.97
CA PRO A 390 -20.83 -27.86 24.66
C PRO A 390 -21.79 -28.94 24.12
N SER A 391 -22.47 -29.68 24.99
CA SER A 391 -23.48 -30.68 24.62
C SER A 391 -24.78 -30.06 24.07
N ALA A 392 -25.11 -28.85 24.50
CA ALA A 392 -26.28 -28.09 24.04
C ALA A 392 -25.99 -27.20 22.81
N TRP A 393 -24.75 -27.25 22.31
CA TRP A 393 -24.35 -26.50 21.13
C TRP A 393 -25.00 -27.05 19.86
N ASN A 394 -25.77 -26.19 19.18
CA ASN A 394 -26.40 -26.55 17.91
C ASN A 394 -25.48 -26.25 16.72
N GLU A 395 -24.92 -27.31 16.14
CA GLU A 395 -23.99 -27.23 15.00
C GLU A 395 -24.62 -26.68 13.70
N ASN A 396 -25.95 -26.71 13.59
CA ASN A 396 -26.67 -26.16 12.43
C ASN A 396 -26.95 -24.66 12.58
N LYS A 397 -26.78 -24.10 13.77
CA LYS A 397 -26.98 -22.68 14.06
C LYS A 397 -25.81 -22.07 14.84
N PRO A 398 -24.56 -22.22 14.37
CA PRO A 398 -23.38 -21.80 15.13
C PRO A 398 -23.32 -20.28 15.31
N ASN A 399 -23.95 -19.50 14.43
CA ASN A 399 -23.99 -18.03 14.48
C ASN A 399 -24.96 -17.49 15.55
N ASN A 400 -25.79 -18.34 16.18
CA ASN A 400 -26.68 -17.94 17.27
C ASN A 400 -25.95 -17.82 18.61
N TYR A 401 -24.64 -18.06 18.62
CA TYR A 401 -23.83 -18.05 19.82
C TYR A 401 -22.64 -17.11 19.67
N ARG A 402 -22.17 -16.61 20.81
CA ARG A 402 -20.91 -15.87 20.93
C ARG A 402 -19.86 -16.77 21.59
N TYR A 403 -18.70 -16.88 20.96
CA TYR A 403 -17.59 -17.70 21.42
C TYR A 403 -16.50 -16.78 21.95
N VAL A 404 -16.23 -16.84 23.24
CA VAL A 404 -15.32 -15.90 23.91
C VAL A 404 -14.20 -16.69 24.58
N GLN A 405 -12.98 -16.42 24.14
CA GLN A 405 -11.79 -16.94 24.79
C GLN A 405 -11.40 -16.03 25.96
N SER A 406 -11.16 -16.63 27.12
CA SER A 406 -10.71 -15.92 28.32
C SER A 406 -9.30 -15.34 28.15
N PRO A 407 -8.94 -14.28 28.89
CA PRO A 407 -7.59 -13.69 28.83
C PRO A 407 -6.49 -14.67 29.29
N GLY A 408 -5.28 -14.49 28.77
CA GLY A 408 -4.07 -15.20 29.21
C GLY A 408 -3.11 -15.52 28.07
N TYR A 409 -1.96 -16.13 28.39
CA TYR A 409 -0.91 -16.45 27.40
C TYR A 409 -1.36 -17.36 26.26
N ASN A 410 -2.37 -18.21 26.51
CA ASN A 410 -2.95 -19.11 25.51
C ASN A 410 -4.06 -18.46 24.68
N ASN A 411 -4.45 -17.22 25.00
CA ASN A 411 -5.42 -16.46 24.22
C ASN A 411 -4.86 -16.19 22.81
N SER A 412 -5.72 -16.25 21.79
CA SER A 412 -5.33 -16.04 20.39
C SER A 412 -4.84 -14.61 20.10
N LEU A 413 -5.28 -13.64 20.92
CA LEU A 413 -4.78 -12.26 20.93
C LEU A 413 -3.61 -12.05 21.90
N GLY A 414 -3.15 -13.10 22.57
CA GLY A 414 -2.11 -13.04 23.60
C GLY A 414 -2.48 -12.12 24.76
N LEU A 415 -1.50 -11.38 25.25
CA LEU A 415 -1.61 -10.54 26.44
C LEU A 415 -2.11 -9.12 26.16
N MET A 416 -2.10 -8.66 24.90
CA MET A 416 -2.57 -7.32 24.58
C MET A 416 -2.98 -7.14 23.12
N LYS A 417 -3.78 -6.10 22.87
CA LYS A 417 -4.10 -5.60 21.54
C LYS A 417 -4.07 -4.08 21.50
N ILE A 418 -3.82 -3.51 20.33
CA ILE A 418 -3.88 -2.08 20.04
C ILE A 418 -5.03 -1.87 19.06
N LEU A 419 -5.96 -1.01 19.46
CA LEU A 419 -7.15 -0.66 18.70
C LEU A 419 -6.94 0.64 17.92
N PHE A 420 -7.44 0.65 16.70
CA PHE A 420 -7.50 1.80 15.80
C PHE A 420 -8.79 1.71 14.97
N PRO A 421 -9.40 2.83 14.55
CA PRO A 421 -10.58 2.83 13.69
C PRO A 421 -10.30 2.15 12.34
N ASN A 422 -11.16 1.23 11.91
CA ASN A 422 -11.10 0.57 10.60
C ASN A 422 -12.45 -0.12 10.28
N HIS A 423 -12.67 -0.47 9.01
CA HIS A 423 -13.88 -1.19 8.58
C HIS A 423 -13.74 -2.73 8.65
N HIS A 424 -12.56 -3.24 8.98
CA HIS A 424 -12.17 -4.66 8.79
C HIS A 424 -12.13 -5.52 10.07
N SER A 425 -12.54 -4.99 11.22
CA SER A 425 -12.40 -5.67 12.52
C SER A 425 -10.98 -6.16 12.82
N VAL A 426 -9.95 -5.50 12.27
CA VAL A 426 -8.54 -5.85 12.47
C VAL A 426 -7.89 -4.99 13.55
N TYR A 427 -6.85 -5.54 14.17
CA TYR A 427 -6.07 -4.90 15.25
C TYR A 427 -4.60 -5.28 15.12
N LEU A 428 -3.72 -4.55 15.83
CA LEU A 428 -2.38 -5.03 16.15
C LEU A 428 -2.45 -5.79 17.48
N HIS A 429 -1.83 -6.96 17.61
CA HIS A 429 -1.96 -7.73 18.86
C HIS A 429 -0.80 -8.69 19.16
N ASP A 430 -0.74 -9.17 20.40
CA ASP A 430 0.15 -10.27 20.82
C ASP A 430 -0.35 -11.63 20.30
N THR A 431 0.37 -12.72 20.55
CA THR A 431 -0.04 -14.04 20.10
C THR A 431 0.42 -15.16 21.03
N ASN A 432 -0.35 -16.24 21.06
CA ASN A 432 0.05 -17.53 21.61
C ASN A 432 0.99 -18.33 20.67
N HIS A 433 1.27 -17.84 19.45
CA HIS A 433 2.16 -18.47 18.47
C HIS A 433 3.44 -17.64 18.22
N ARG A 434 4.21 -17.38 19.28
CA ARG A 434 5.44 -16.55 19.21
C ARG A 434 6.53 -17.15 18.31
N ASN A 435 6.52 -18.46 18.13
CA ASN A 435 7.43 -19.16 17.22
C ASN A 435 7.20 -18.83 15.73
N TYR A 436 6.20 -18.03 15.37
CA TYR A 436 6.01 -17.58 13.99
C TYR A 436 6.94 -16.42 13.61
N PHE A 437 7.45 -15.65 14.57
CA PHE A 437 8.32 -14.52 14.29
C PHE A 437 9.69 -14.93 13.75
N VAL A 438 10.16 -16.15 14.08
CA VAL A 438 11.41 -16.72 13.55
C VAL A 438 11.28 -17.33 12.15
N ARG A 439 10.07 -17.32 11.55
CA ARG A 439 9.86 -17.82 10.18
C ARG A 439 10.16 -16.72 9.17
N ASN A 440 10.66 -17.14 8.00
CA ASN A 440 10.84 -16.22 6.87
C ASN A 440 9.49 -15.84 6.24
N ASN A 441 8.63 -16.82 5.98
CA ASN A 441 7.26 -16.55 5.55
C ASN A 441 6.36 -16.35 6.78
N ARG A 442 5.87 -15.13 6.98
CA ARG A 442 4.99 -14.72 8.09
C ARG A 442 3.60 -14.30 7.63
N SER A 443 3.16 -14.71 6.45
CA SER A 443 1.76 -14.65 5.99
C SER A 443 0.98 -15.84 6.56
N LEU A 444 0.67 -15.81 7.87
CA LEU A 444 0.16 -16.95 8.66
C LEU A 444 -1.06 -16.61 9.55
N SER A 445 -1.57 -15.38 9.49
CA SER A 445 -2.73 -14.92 10.26
C SER A 445 -4.01 -14.92 9.42
N SER A 446 -5.10 -14.45 10.01
CA SER A 446 -6.40 -14.31 9.36
C SER A 446 -6.80 -12.84 9.14
N GLY A 447 -5.81 -11.96 8.91
CA GLY A 447 -6.01 -10.56 8.55
C GLY A 447 -5.44 -9.58 9.57
N CYS A 448 -5.59 -9.84 10.87
CA CYS A 448 -4.96 -9.02 11.91
C CYS A 448 -3.43 -9.14 11.89
N VAL A 449 -2.75 -8.12 12.42
CA VAL A 449 -1.29 -8.10 12.51
C VAL A 449 -0.86 -8.52 13.91
N ARG A 450 -0.09 -9.61 14.01
CA ARG A 450 0.56 -10.01 15.25
C ARG A 450 1.91 -9.32 15.35
N VAL A 451 2.26 -8.79 16.51
CA VAL A 451 3.48 -8.01 16.72
C VAL A 451 4.40 -8.72 17.69
N GLU A 452 5.68 -8.81 17.34
CA GLU A 452 6.72 -9.32 18.23
C GLU A 452 6.96 -8.37 19.41
N ASN A 453 7.24 -8.92 20.60
CA ASN A 453 7.48 -8.15 21.84
C ASN A 453 6.49 -6.98 22.06
N PRO A 454 5.17 -7.26 22.06
CA PRO A 454 4.17 -6.21 22.03
C PRO A 454 4.06 -5.44 23.36
N LEU A 455 4.46 -6.04 24.49
CA LEU A 455 4.46 -5.34 25.79
C LEU A 455 5.51 -4.21 25.84
N GLU A 456 6.68 -4.42 25.24
CA GLU A 456 7.70 -3.37 25.09
C GLU A 456 7.19 -2.27 24.15
N LEU A 457 6.46 -2.65 23.10
CA LEU A 457 5.77 -1.69 22.25
C LEU A 457 4.72 -0.87 23.02
N ALA A 458 3.98 -1.51 23.95
CA ALA A 458 3.00 -0.84 24.80
C ALA A 458 3.64 0.16 25.78
N GLU A 459 4.75 -0.22 26.40
CA GLU A 459 5.55 0.66 27.27
C GLU A 459 6.00 1.90 26.49
N HIS A 460 6.51 1.70 25.28
CA HIS A 460 6.94 2.78 24.39
C HIS A 460 5.79 3.74 24.01
N ILE A 461 4.64 3.24 23.54
CA ILE A 461 3.53 4.10 23.05
C ILE A 461 2.72 4.78 24.16
N LEU A 462 2.63 4.18 25.35
CA LEU A 462 1.93 4.81 26.47
C LEU A 462 2.77 5.91 27.11
N ASN A 463 4.10 5.86 26.94
CA ASN A 463 5.09 6.90 27.24
C ASN A 463 4.89 7.56 28.62
N ASP A 464 4.64 6.74 29.64
CA ASP A 464 4.51 7.17 31.04
C ASP A 464 5.21 6.13 31.89
N SER A 465 6.48 6.41 32.22
CA SER A 465 7.37 5.51 32.94
C SER A 465 6.92 5.22 34.37
N ILE A 466 6.04 6.04 34.94
CA ILE A 466 5.52 5.83 36.30
C ILE A 466 4.36 4.83 36.25
N ARG A 467 3.39 5.03 35.36
CA ARG A 467 2.17 4.20 35.28
C ARG A 467 2.36 2.93 34.45
N PHE A 468 3.25 2.95 33.48
CA PHE A 468 3.44 1.86 32.51
C PHE A 468 4.90 1.40 32.40
N SER A 469 5.69 1.52 33.46
CA SER A 469 6.95 0.76 33.53
C SER A 469 6.68 -0.73 33.36
N LYS A 470 7.68 -1.46 32.87
CA LYS A 470 7.66 -2.93 32.78
C LYS A 470 7.04 -3.62 34.01
N VAL A 471 7.44 -3.25 35.23
CA VAL A 471 6.91 -3.85 36.48
C VAL A 471 5.40 -3.60 36.65
N LYS A 472 4.92 -2.40 36.30
CA LYS A 472 3.49 -2.09 36.35
C LYS A 472 2.72 -2.84 35.28
N ILE A 473 3.25 -2.95 34.06
CA ILE A 473 2.65 -3.77 33.01
C ILE A 473 2.59 -5.24 33.45
N ASP A 474 3.66 -5.79 34.02
CA ASP A 474 3.69 -7.17 34.52
C ASP A 474 2.63 -7.40 35.62
N THR A 475 2.42 -6.41 36.49
CA THR A 475 1.35 -6.44 37.51
C THR A 475 -0.05 -6.45 36.88
N ILE A 476 -0.27 -5.63 35.84
CA ILE A 476 -1.52 -5.62 35.06
C ILE A 476 -1.74 -6.99 34.43
N ILE A 477 -0.72 -7.57 33.79
CA ILE A 477 -0.81 -8.91 33.18
C ILE A 477 -1.13 -9.98 34.22
N ALA A 478 -0.43 -9.98 35.36
CA ALA A 478 -0.65 -10.94 36.45
C ALA A 478 -2.07 -10.89 37.01
N SER A 479 -2.72 -9.72 36.99
CA SER A 479 -4.11 -9.57 37.45
C SER A 479 -5.13 -10.34 36.61
N LYS A 480 -4.80 -10.66 35.34
CA LYS A 480 -5.70 -11.24 34.32
C LYS A 480 -6.97 -10.43 34.05
N LYS A 481 -7.12 -9.25 34.65
CA LYS A 481 -8.25 -8.35 34.42
C LYS A 481 -8.02 -7.58 33.11
N THR A 482 -9.03 -7.53 32.26
CA THR A 482 -8.99 -6.72 31.05
C THR A 482 -8.94 -5.24 31.41
N MET A 483 -7.92 -4.53 30.95
CA MET A 483 -7.74 -3.10 31.22
C MET A 483 -7.45 -2.37 29.91
N SER A 484 -8.05 -1.20 29.73
CA SER A 484 -7.92 -0.39 28.50
C SER A 484 -7.34 0.98 28.83
N PHE A 485 -6.34 1.39 28.07
CA PHE A 485 -5.63 2.66 28.26
C PHE A 485 -5.58 3.43 26.94
N LYS A 486 -5.96 4.71 27.00
CA LYS A 486 -5.92 5.60 25.85
C LYS A 486 -4.47 5.97 25.52
N ILE A 487 -4.14 5.93 24.23
CA ILE A 487 -2.89 6.46 23.71
C ILE A 487 -3.05 7.99 23.62
N THR A 488 -2.24 8.73 24.38
CA THR A 488 -2.33 10.20 24.48
C THR A 488 -1.60 10.89 23.33
N LYS A 489 -0.41 10.40 22.97
CA LYS A 489 0.34 10.87 21.80
C LYS A 489 -0.35 10.40 20.51
N LYS A 490 -0.47 11.30 19.54
CA LYS A 490 -1.14 11.00 18.26
C LYS A 490 -0.17 10.27 17.33
N TYR A 491 -0.34 8.95 17.21
CA TYR A 491 0.37 8.13 16.22
C TYR A 491 -0.54 7.80 15.05
N ALA A 492 -0.17 8.21 13.84
CA ALA A 492 -0.78 7.67 12.63
C ALA A 492 -0.41 6.18 12.46
N LEU A 493 -1.25 5.42 11.77
CA LEU A 493 -0.97 4.03 11.38
C LEU A 493 -1.06 3.94 9.85
N TYR A 494 0.03 3.51 9.24
CA TYR A 494 0.16 3.26 7.81
C TYR A 494 0.42 1.77 7.60
N GLN A 495 -0.65 0.99 7.41
CA GLN A 495 -0.56 -0.44 7.14
C GLN A 495 -0.64 -0.67 5.64
N TRP A 496 0.52 -0.68 4.99
CA TRP A 496 0.66 -0.58 3.54
C TRP A 496 1.41 -1.76 2.92
N TYR A 497 1.45 -1.78 1.60
CA TYR A 497 1.95 -2.91 0.83
C TYR A 497 2.95 -2.42 -0.22
N TRP A 498 4.23 -2.72 -0.05
CA TRP A 498 5.20 -2.51 -1.13
C TRP A 498 6.28 -3.59 -1.15
N THR A 499 6.74 -3.90 -2.36
CA THR A 499 7.54 -5.10 -2.63
C THR A 499 8.85 -4.80 -3.36
N ALA A 500 9.13 -3.52 -3.64
CA ALA A 500 10.37 -3.08 -4.28
C ALA A 500 10.81 -1.73 -3.69
N TRP A 501 12.12 -1.53 -3.55
CA TRP A 501 12.77 -0.25 -3.24
C TRP A 501 14.29 -0.39 -3.41
N SER A 502 15.04 0.71 -3.29
CA SER A 502 16.50 0.69 -3.27
C SER A 502 17.02 1.03 -1.88
N LYS A 503 18.19 0.52 -1.55
CA LYS A 503 18.96 0.97 -0.37
C LYS A 503 20.43 0.98 -0.71
N LYS A 504 21.11 2.13 -0.56
CA LYS A 504 22.53 2.29 -0.90
C LYS A 504 22.87 1.78 -2.32
N ASN A 505 22.06 2.16 -3.31
CA ASN A 505 22.14 1.71 -4.72
C ASN A 505 21.93 0.21 -4.97
N GLN A 506 21.49 -0.56 -3.98
CA GLN A 506 21.11 -1.97 -4.16
C GLN A 506 19.59 -2.09 -4.33
N LEU A 507 19.15 -2.84 -5.33
CA LEU A 507 17.74 -3.20 -5.51
C LEU A 507 17.30 -4.24 -4.46
N ILE A 508 16.22 -3.91 -3.74
CA ILE A 508 15.58 -4.76 -2.74
C ILE A 508 14.21 -5.16 -3.24
N PHE A 509 13.87 -6.42 -3.07
CA PHE A 509 12.56 -6.96 -3.44
C PHE A 509 11.97 -7.80 -2.30
N ARG A 510 10.64 -7.93 -2.31
CA ARG A 510 9.89 -8.91 -1.52
C ARG A 510 8.98 -9.71 -2.43
N ALA A 511 8.57 -10.87 -1.94
CA ALA A 511 7.56 -11.67 -2.61
C ALA A 511 6.23 -10.90 -2.64
N ASP A 512 5.53 -10.96 -3.77
CA ASP A 512 4.18 -10.40 -3.92
C ASP A 512 3.15 -11.38 -3.31
N ILE A 513 3.14 -11.48 -1.99
CA ILE A 513 2.41 -12.53 -1.23
C ILE A 513 0.90 -12.52 -1.45
N TYR A 514 0.32 -11.40 -1.92
CA TYR A 514 -1.10 -11.25 -2.23
C TYR A 514 -1.41 -11.08 -3.72
N ASN A 515 -0.40 -11.21 -4.59
CA ASN A 515 -0.50 -11.02 -6.05
C ASN A 515 -1.07 -9.63 -6.44
N LEU A 516 -0.66 -8.56 -5.75
CA LEU A 516 -1.15 -7.20 -5.96
C LEU A 516 -0.30 -6.40 -6.95
N ASP A 517 0.90 -6.84 -7.31
CA ASP A 517 1.78 -6.10 -8.22
C ASP A 517 1.46 -6.40 -9.68
N SER A 518 1.30 -7.68 -10.03
CA SER A 518 1.06 -8.11 -11.42
C SER A 518 -0.31 -7.66 -11.94
N ASP A 519 -1.37 -7.84 -11.14
CA ASP A 519 -2.73 -7.37 -11.46
C ASP A 519 -2.78 -5.85 -11.63
N LEU A 520 -2.10 -5.12 -10.74
CA LEU A 520 -2.01 -3.66 -10.84
C LEU A 520 -1.26 -3.22 -12.10
N TYR A 521 -0.09 -3.80 -12.38
CA TYR A 521 0.68 -3.43 -13.56
C TYR A 521 -0.11 -3.66 -14.85
N SER A 522 -0.83 -4.79 -14.96
CA SER A 522 -1.67 -5.09 -16.12
C SER A 522 -2.70 -3.98 -16.35
N LYS A 523 -3.43 -3.55 -15.32
CA LYS A 523 -4.45 -2.48 -15.41
C LYS A 523 -3.85 -1.09 -15.66
N LEU A 524 -2.57 -0.91 -15.36
CA LEU A 524 -1.86 0.35 -15.58
C LEU A 524 -1.46 0.52 -17.05
N ARG A 525 -1.19 -0.60 -17.75
CA ARG A 525 -0.69 -0.63 -19.13
C ARG A 525 -1.71 -1.10 -20.18
N HIS A 526 -2.81 -1.71 -19.75
CA HIS A 526 -3.91 -2.20 -20.58
C HIS A 526 -5.24 -1.77 -19.97
#